data_AF-A0A933U685-F1
#
_entry.id   AF-A0A933U685-F1
#
_cell.length_a   1.000
_cell.length_b   1.000
_cell.length_c   1.000
_cell.angle_alpha   90.00
_cell.angle_beta   90.00
_cell.angle_gamma   90.00
#
_symmetry.space_group_name_H-M   'P 1'
#
loop_
_entity.id
_entity.type
_entity.pdbx_description
1 polymer ?
#
loop_
_entity_poly.entity_id
_entity_poly.type
_entity_poly.pdbx_seq_one_letter_code
_entity_poly.pdbx_strand_id
1 'polypeptide(L)'
;MARRIVPKRTKLAHSPIAKTGSPGQRPRMTETTASTKPKKTKRASQAAAGAVESEISLPPAHDWRTTDQDEINRRRLRAREGSFVIRNADARFPVFSNFSVGSGSGLTYTVEIRSVAERQFACTCQDFRKNGLGTCKHVEAVLLHRKRASNASSRGPLRTVRRG
;
A
#
# COMPACT_ATOMS: atom_id res chain seq x y z
N MET A 1 -4.88 -37.64 -45.88
CA MET A 1 -3.45 -37.26 -45.76
C MET A 1 -3.34 -35.74 -45.85
N ALA A 2 -3.31 -35.03 -44.71
CA ALA A 2 -3.30 -33.56 -44.67
C ALA A 2 -1.86 -33.02 -44.59
N ARG A 3 -1.47 -32.24 -45.60
CA ARG A 3 -0.13 -31.64 -45.73
C ARG A 3 0.03 -30.49 -44.71
N ARG A 4 1.05 -30.60 -43.85
CA ARG A 4 1.49 -29.52 -42.95
C ARG A 4 2.15 -28.40 -43.77
N ILE A 5 1.56 -27.21 -43.74
CA ILE A 5 2.15 -25.99 -44.30
C ILE A 5 2.96 -25.31 -43.20
N VAL A 6 4.27 -25.19 -43.41
CA VAL A 6 5.20 -24.48 -42.52
C VAL A 6 5.37 -23.05 -43.05
N PRO A 7 5.08 -21.99 -42.27
CA PRO A 7 5.40 -20.63 -42.71
C PRO A 7 6.91 -20.34 -42.54
N LYS A 8 7.53 -19.89 -43.64
CA LYS A 8 8.92 -19.44 -43.70
C LYS A 8 9.14 -18.18 -42.87
N ARG A 9 10.22 -18.17 -42.09
CA ARG A 9 10.73 -17.06 -41.28
C ARG A 9 11.64 -16.16 -42.12
N THR A 10 11.88 -14.93 -41.63
CA THR A 10 12.89 -13.91 -42.04
C THR A 10 12.40 -12.84 -43.02
N LYS A 11 12.72 -11.53 -42.91
CA LYS A 11 13.78 -10.80 -42.20
C LYS A 11 13.24 -9.48 -41.60
N LEU A 12 13.71 -9.09 -40.42
CA LEU A 12 13.58 -7.73 -39.86
C LEU A 12 14.69 -6.85 -40.44
N ALA A 13 14.32 -5.77 -41.11
CA ALA A 13 15.24 -4.71 -41.53
C ALA A 13 15.54 -3.79 -40.34
N HIS A 14 16.83 -3.58 -40.05
CA HIS A 14 17.29 -2.61 -39.06
C HIS A 14 17.55 -1.27 -39.77
N SER A 15 16.95 -0.19 -39.28
CA SER A 15 17.24 1.19 -39.72
C SER A 15 18.39 1.78 -38.88
N PRO A 16 19.27 2.61 -39.46
CA PRO A 16 20.34 3.27 -38.72
C PRO A 16 19.84 4.52 -38.01
N ILE A 17 20.15 4.65 -36.71
CA ILE A 17 19.93 5.87 -35.91
C ILE A 17 21.20 6.73 -36.01
N ALA A 18 21.02 7.96 -36.51
CA ALA A 18 22.06 8.97 -36.62
C ALA A 18 22.50 9.52 -35.23
N LYS A 19 23.81 9.74 -35.08
CA LYS A 19 24.45 10.41 -33.94
C LYS A 19 24.71 11.88 -34.27
N THR A 20 24.27 12.80 -33.43
CA THR A 20 24.78 14.16 -33.18
C THR A 20 24.18 14.57 -31.81
N GLY A 21 24.75 15.30 -30.85
CA GLY A 21 26.00 16.03 -30.58
C GLY A 21 25.67 16.95 -29.38
N SER A 22 26.47 16.95 -28.30
CA SER A 22 26.32 17.79 -27.08
C SER A 22 26.73 19.27 -27.34
N PRO A 23 26.90 20.20 -26.35
CA PRO A 23 26.44 20.32 -24.95
C PRO A 23 25.79 21.70 -24.62
N GLY A 24 24.96 21.79 -23.57
CA GLY A 24 24.38 23.06 -23.09
C GLY A 24 24.70 23.31 -21.62
N GLN A 25 25.38 24.42 -21.34
CA GLN A 25 26.03 24.78 -20.08
C GLN A 25 25.05 25.13 -18.94
N ARG A 26 25.46 24.80 -17.71
CA ARG A 26 24.83 25.22 -16.45
C ARG A 26 25.50 26.51 -15.93
N PRO A 27 24.75 27.52 -15.48
CA PRO A 27 25.29 28.51 -14.56
C PRO A 27 25.17 28.07 -13.10
N ARG A 28 26.17 28.49 -12.32
CA ARG A 28 26.41 28.33 -10.88
C ARG A 28 26.14 29.67 -10.19
N MET A 29 25.35 29.69 -9.11
CA MET A 29 25.25 30.75 -8.07
C MET A 29 24.01 30.44 -7.20
N THR A 30 23.91 30.65 -5.89
CA THR A 30 24.76 31.15 -4.79
C THR A 30 24.00 30.79 -3.49
N GLU A 31 24.73 30.62 -2.38
CA GLU A 31 24.19 30.44 -1.03
C GLU A 31 23.43 31.68 -0.54
N THR A 32 22.39 31.53 0.29
CA THR A 32 22.06 32.53 1.33
C THR A 32 21.20 31.89 2.45
N THR A 33 21.73 32.03 3.66
CA THR A 33 21.18 31.75 4.99
C THR A 33 20.00 32.66 5.36
N ALA A 34 19.01 32.17 6.13
CA ALA A 34 18.34 32.99 7.15
C ALA A 34 17.51 32.13 8.13
N SER A 35 17.93 32.16 9.39
CA SER A 35 17.17 31.72 10.57
C SER A 35 15.95 32.60 10.83
N THR A 36 14.84 31.99 11.27
CA THR A 36 13.83 32.70 12.07
C THR A 36 13.41 31.86 13.28
N LYS A 37 13.46 32.51 14.44
CA LYS A 37 13.36 32.04 15.83
C LYS A 37 11.90 31.72 16.24
N PRO A 38 11.65 30.88 17.28
CA PRO A 38 10.32 30.31 17.57
C PRO A 38 9.45 31.26 18.42
N LYS A 39 8.12 31.13 18.29
CA LYS A 39 7.15 31.82 19.16
C LYS A 39 6.21 30.83 19.88
N LYS A 40 6.01 31.14 21.16
CA LYS A 40 5.49 30.35 22.27
C LYS A 40 3.98 30.00 22.21
N THR A 41 3.71 28.80 22.76
CA THR A 41 2.57 28.39 23.62
C THR A 41 1.13 28.51 23.12
N LYS A 42 0.37 27.40 23.19
CA LYS A 42 -0.56 27.12 24.30
C LYS A 42 -0.63 25.61 24.60
N ARG A 43 -0.49 25.27 25.88
CA ARG A 43 -0.92 24.01 26.50
C ARG A 43 -2.38 24.17 26.90
N ALA A 44 -3.24 23.31 26.39
CA ALA A 44 -4.55 22.95 26.94
C ALA A 44 -4.97 21.67 26.19
N SER A 45 -4.65 20.50 26.73
CA SER A 45 -5.54 19.73 27.60
C SER A 45 -6.60 18.99 26.78
N GLN A 46 -6.31 17.72 26.47
CA GLN A 46 -7.31 16.65 26.51
C GLN A 46 -6.60 15.30 26.38
N ALA A 47 -6.59 14.58 27.50
CA ALA A 47 -6.41 13.15 27.52
C ALA A 47 -7.60 12.49 26.82
N ALA A 48 -7.32 11.65 25.83
CA ALA A 48 -8.24 10.60 25.40
C ALA A 48 -7.41 9.48 24.75
N ALA A 49 -7.45 8.30 25.34
CA ALA A 49 -6.73 7.10 24.95
C ALA A 49 -7.17 6.58 23.57
N GLY A 50 -6.66 7.21 22.51
CA GLY A 50 -6.89 6.84 21.11
C GLY A 50 -5.82 7.35 20.12
N ALA A 51 -4.68 7.81 20.61
CA ALA A 51 -3.52 8.22 19.80
C ALA A 51 -2.61 6.98 19.61
N VAL A 52 -2.15 6.54 18.44
CA VAL A 52 -1.71 7.28 17.24
C VAL A 52 -1.86 6.33 16.02
N GLU A 53 -2.93 6.44 15.24
CA GLU A 53 -2.94 5.90 13.86
C GLU A 53 -2.30 7.00 12.99
N SER A 54 -0.97 7.04 13.01
CA SER A 54 -0.14 8.08 12.39
C SER A 54 -0.65 8.52 11.02
N GLU A 55 -0.82 9.83 10.87
CA GLU A 55 -1.02 10.51 9.60
C GLU A 55 0.07 10.03 8.63
N ILE A 56 -0.34 9.29 7.61
CA ILE A 56 0.61 8.77 6.61
C ILE A 56 1.02 9.97 5.78
N SER A 57 2.17 10.56 6.07
CA SER A 57 2.77 11.58 5.22
C SER A 57 3.25 10.93 3.93
N LEU A 58 2.78 11.42 2.79
CA LEU A 58 3.19 10.98 1.47
C LEU A 58 3.83 12.15 0.72
N PRO A 59 4.89 11.91 -0.06
CA PRO A 59 5.39 12.92 -0.97
C PRO A 59 4.33 13.27 -2.02
N PRO A 60 4.36 14.49 -2.59
CA PRO A 60 3.42 14.90 -3.64
C PRO A 60 3.40 13.92 -4.81
N ALA A 61 2.25 13.76 -5.46
CA ALA A 61 2.07 12.78 -6.54
C ALA A 61 2.98 13.01 -7.76
N HIS A 62 3.49 14.23 -7.93
CA HIS A 62 4.41 14.59 -9.02
C HIS A 62 5.89 14.34 -8.68
N ASP A 63 6.22 13.96 -7.44
CA ASP A 63 7.57 13.58 -7.08
C ASP A 63 7.82 12.12 -7.46
N TRP A 64 8.73 11.91 -8.41
CA TRP A 64 9.11 10.58 -8.88
C TRP A 64 10.21 9.94 -8.01
N ARG A 65 10.85 10.71 -7.10
CA ARG A 65 11.91 10.22 -6.21
C ARG A 65 11.32 9.65 -4.93
N THR A 66 10.64 8.52 -5.05
CA THR A 66 9.92 7.91 -3.93
C THR A 66 10.67 6.71 -3.37
N THR A 67 10.62 6.56 -2.06
CA THR A 67 11.21 5.40 -1.36
C THR A 67 10.24 4.23 -1.32
N ASP A 68 10.75 3.02 -1.05
CA ASP A 68 9.91 1.85 -0.78
C ASP A 68 8.93 2.11 0.36
N GLN A 69 9.33 2.89 1.36
CA GLN A 69 8.47 3.25 2.48
C GLN A 69 7.30 4.15 2.04
N ASP A 70 7.54 5.09 1.12
CA ASP A 70 6.49 5.93 0.53
C ASP A 70 5.50 5.09 -0.29
N GLU A 71 6.01 4.11 -1.03
CA GLU A 71 5.20 3.19 -1.82
C GLU A 71 4.36 2.23 -0.96
N ILE A 72 4.91 1.77 0.16
CA ILE A 72 4.17 1.01 1.18
C ILE A 72 3.10 1.90 1.81
N ASN A 73 3.44 3.14 2.13
CA ASN A 73 2.52 4.12 2.71
C ASN A 73 1.36 4.44 1.76
N ARG A 74 1.60 4.57 0.45
CA ARG A 74 0.54 4.71 -0.56
C ARG A 74 -0.41 3.50 -0.57
N ARG A 75 0.11 2.29 -0.36
CA ARG A 75 -0.71 1.06 -0.26
C ARG A 75 -1.54 1.04 1.01
N ARG A 76 -0.97 1.47 2.14
CA ARG A 76 -1.70 1.63 3.40
C ARG A 76 -2.81 2.67 3.27
N LEU A 77 -2.55 3.80 2.61
CA LEU A 77 -3.56 4.83 2.37
C LEU A 77 -4.70 4.29 1.50
N ARG A 78 -4.38 3.68 0.35
CA ARG A 78 -5.39 3.04 -0.52
C ARG A 78 -6.19 1.93 0.19
N ALA A 79 -5.60 1.25 1.16
CA ALA A 79 -6.29 0.25 1.97
C ALA A 79 -7.26 0.88 2.99
N ARG A 80 -6.92 2.06 3.53
CA ARG A 80 -7.77 2.83 4.46
C ARG A 80 -8.95 3.47 3.74
N GLU A 81 -8.72 4.04 2.56
CA GLU A 81 -9.71 4.77 1.77
C GLU A 81 -10.61 3.84 0.94
N GLY A 82 -10.07 2.69 0.51
CA GLY A 82 -10.81 1.73 -0.29
C GLY A 82 -11.89 0.99 0.49
N SER A 83 -13.01 0.72 -0.18
CA SER A 83 -14.06 -0.18 0.32
C SER A 83 -13.73 -1.62 -0.04
N PHE A 84 -13.68 -2.50 0.96
CA PHE A 84 -13.38 -3.92 0.80
C PHE A 84 -14.38 -4.78 1.55
N VAL A 85 -14.83 -5.86 0.90
CA VAL A 85 -15.60 -6.93 1.54
C VAL A 85 -14.64 -8.07 1.85
N ILE A 86 -14.32 -8.28 3.12
CA ILE A 86 -13.33 -9.26 3.57
C ILE A 86 -14.05 -10.43 4.23
N ARG A 87 -13.73 -11.65 3.79
CA ARG A 87 -14.25 -12.90 4.37
C ARG A 87 -13.09 -13.83 4.69
N ASN A 88 -13.07 -14.37 5.90
CA ASN A 88 -12.13 -15.44 6.26
C ASN A 88 -12.63 -16.78 5.69
N ALA A 89 -11.76 -17.51 4.99
CA ALA A 89 -12.10 -18.81 4.43
C ALA A 89 -12.14 -19.92 5.49
N ASP A 90 -11.30 -19.84 6.53
CA ASP A 90 -11.30 -20.79 7.64
C ASP A 90 -11.46 -20.07 8.99
N ALA A 91 -12.66 -20.19 9.56
CA ALA A 91 -12.99 -19.60 10.85
C ALA A 91 -12.17 -20.19 12.02
N ARG A 92 -11.64 -21.43 11.89
CA ARG A 92 -10.81 -22.06 12.93
C ARG A 92 -9.47 -21.36 13.11
N PHE A 93 -8.97 -20.72 12.05
CA PHE A 93 -7.73 -19.96 12.06
C PHE A 93 -8.04 -18.47 11.86
N PRO A 94 -8.37 -17.72 12.92
CA PRO A 94 -8.74 -16.30 12.80
C PRO A 94 -7.56 -15.40 12.38
N VAL A 95 -6.34 -15.93 12.44
CA VAL A 95 -5.10 -15.18 12.21
C VAL A 95 -4.36 -15.61 10.97
N PHE A 96 -4.06 -16.91 10.88
CA PHE A 96 -3.22 -17.50 9.85
C PHE A 96 -4.09 -18.31 8.92
N SER A 97 -4.75 -17.61 8.00
CA SER A 97 -5.76 -18.18 7.11
C SER A 97 -5.74 -17.48 5.76
N ASN A 98 -6.52 -18.04 4.84
CA ASN A 98 -6.83 -17.46 3.56
C ASN A 98 -8.05 -16.53 3.69
N PHE A 99 -7.95 -15.33 3.15
CA PHE A 99 -8.98 -14.31 3.13
C PHE A 99 -9.40 -14.02 1.70
N SER A 100 -10.70 -13.96 1.47
CA SER A 100 -11.29 -13.45 0.24
C SER A 100 -11.55 -11.95 0.41
N VAL A 101 -11.05 -11.15 -0.53
CA VAL A 101 -11.11 -9.69 -0.51
C VAL A 101 -11.78 -9.19 -1.79
N GLY A 102 -13.05 -8.81 -1.68
CA GLY A 102 -13.78 -8.12 -2.73
C GLY A 102 -13.37 -6.64 -2.80
N SER A 103 -13.03 -6.17 -3.99
CA SER A 103 -12.72 -4.77 -4.31
C SER A 103 -13.97 -4.05 -4.83
N GLY A 104 -14.05 -2.74 -4.67
CA GLY A 104 -15.14 -1.91 -5.24
C GLY A 104 -15.30 -2.01 -6.76
N SER A 105 -14.31 -2.57 -7.46
CA SER A 105 -14.37 -2.88 -8.90
C SER A 105 -15.12 -4.18 -9.25
N GLY A 106 -15.67 -4.90 -8.26
CA GLY A 106 -16.36 -6.19 -8.46
C GLY A 106 -15.43 -7.40 -8.57
N LEU A 107 -14.11 -7.20 -8.50
CA LEU A 107 -13.12 -8.28 -8.50
C LEU A 107 -12.85 -8.78 -7.09
N THR A 108 -12.61 -10.07 -6.96
CA THR A 108 -12.26 -10.73 -5.69
C THR A 108 -10.86 -11.30 -5.75
N TYR A 109 -10.05 -10.98 -4.75
CA TYR A 109 -8.68 -11.47 -4.61
C TYR A 109 -8.55 -12.36 -3.39
N THR A 110 -7.62 -13.32 -3.43
CA THR A 110 -7.27 -14.15 -2.26
C THR A 110 -6.02 -13.59 -1.62
N VAL A 111 -6.01 -13.48 -0.30
CA VAL A 111 -4.90 -13.05 0.54
C VAL A 111 -4.58 -14.15 1.54
N GLU A 112 -3.34 -14.61 1.57
CA GLU A 112 -2.85 -15.55 2.56
C GLU A 112 -2.00 -14.80 3.60
N ILE A 113 -2.25 -15.08 4.88
CA ILE A 113 -1.44 -14.56 5.99
C ILE A 113 -0.73 -15.73 6.67
N ARG A 114 0.61 -15.78 6.55
CA ARG A 114 1.44 -16.80 7.20
C ARG A 114 2.09 -16.31 8.48
N SER A 115 2.64 -15.09 8.47
CA SER A 115 3.21 -14.45 9.66
C SER A 115 3.00 -12.94 9.63
N VAL A 116 2.43 -12.38 10.70
CA VAL A 116 2.25 -10.92 10.84
C VAL A 116 3.54 -10.24 11.29
N ALA A 117 4.30 -10.89 12.19
CA ALA A 117 5.55 -10.34 12.73
C ALA A 117 6.63 -10.24 11.64
N GLU A 118 6.77 -11.28 10.83
CA GLU A 118 7.76 -11.34 9.74
C GLU A 118 7.22 -10.77 8.42
N ARG A 119 6.00 -10.23 8.41
CA ARG A 119 5.29 -9.72 7.23
C ARG A 119 5.26 -10.70 6.04
N GLN A 120 5.07 -11.99 6.32
CA GLN A 120 4.96 -13.03 5.31
C GLN A 120 3.49 -13.16 4.85
N PHE A 121 3.21 -12.55 3.70
CA PHE A 121 1.89 -12.51 3.09
C PHE A 121 1.96 -12.95 1.63
N ALA A 122 0.82 -13.39 1.09
CA ALA A 122 0.66 -13.57 -0.35
C ALA A 122 -0.68 -12.98 -0.81
N CYS A 123 -0.74 -12.44 -2.02
CA CYS A 123 -1.99 -11.98 -2.62
C CYS A 123 -2.04 -12.29 -4.11
N THR A 124 -3.23 -12.66 -4.62
CA THR A 124 -3.42 -12.97 -6.04
C THR A 124 -3.49 -11.73 -6.94
N CYS A 125 -3.49 -10.51 -6.38
CA CYS A 125 -3.61 -9.29 -7.17
C CYS A 125 -2.33 -8.95 -7.95
N GLN A 126 -2.50 -8.23 -9.06
CA GLN A 126 -1.39 -7.88 -9.94
C GLN A 126 -0.35 -6.96 -9.27
N ASP A 127 -0.78 -6.05 -8.40
CA ASP A 127 0.12 -5.13 -7.66
C ASP A 127 1.11 -5.94 -6.82
N PHE A 128 0.62 -6.88 -6.00
CA PHE A 128 1.45 -7.73 -5.15
C PHE A 128 2.47 -8.54 -5.96
N ARG A 129 2.05 -9.11 -7.08
CA ARG A 129 2.91 -9.93 -7.94
C ARG A 129 4.07 -9.17 -8.60
N LYS A 130 3.94 -7.85 -8.78
CA LYS A 130 4.92 -7.05 -9.54
C LYS A 130 5.73 -6.10 -8.68
N ASN A 131 5.21 -5.66 -7.54
CA ASN A 131 5.81 -4.53 -6.81
C ASN A 131 7.05 -4.90 -5.98
N GLY A 132 7.23 -6.16 -5.56
CA GLY A 132 8.37 -6.59 -4.75
C GLY A 132 8.41 -6.10 -3.29
N LEU A 133 7.37 -5.39 -2.81
CA LEU A 133 7.33 -4.77 -1.47
C LEU A 133 6.80 -5.70 -0.37
N GLY A 134 6.39 -6.92 -0.72
CA GLY A 134 5.77 -7.87 0.22
C GLY A 134 4.38 -7.43 0.73
N THR A 135 3.77 -6.41 0.13
CA THR A 135 2.42 -5.94 0.51
C THR A 135 1.67 -5.31 -0.67
N CYS A 136 0.36 -5.21 -0.54
CA CYS A 136 -0.51 -4.50 -1.46
C CYS A 136 -1.70 -3.92 -0.69
N LYS A 137 -2.55 -3.12 -1.35
CA LYS A 137 -3.73 -2.55 -0.71
C LYS A 137 -4.66 -3.61 -0.09
N HIS A 138 -4.76 -4.80 -0.68
CA HIS A 138 -5.62 -5.88 -0.15
C HIS A 138 -5.05 -6.49 1.13
N VAL A 139 -3.73 -6.73 1.18
CA VAL A 139 -3.06 -7.25 2.39
C VAL A 139 -3.24 -6.26 3.54
N GLU A 140 -2.94 -4.98 3.31
CA GLU A 140 -3.10 -3.94 4.33
C GLU A 140 -4.58 -3.81 4.78
N ALA A 141 -5.54 -3.96 3.86
CA ALA A 141 -6.96 -3.94 4.20
C ALA A 141 -7.36 -5.11 5.13
N VAL A 142 -6.83 -6.32 4.88
CA VAL A 142 -7.05 -7.48 5.76
C VAL A 142 -6.43 -7.23 7.14
N LEU A 143 -5.22 -6.67 7.21
CA LEU A 143 -4.58 -6.33 8.49
C LEU A 143 -5.42 -5.31 9.28
N LEU A 144 -5.96 -4.28 8.62
CA LEU A 144 -6.85 -3.30 9.25
C LEU A 144 -8.15 -3.94 9.74
N HIS A 145 -8.77 -4.80 8.92
CA HIS A 145 -9.98 -5.53 9.29
C HIS A 145 -9.77 -6.36 10.55
N ARG A 146 -8.63 -7.04 10.65
CA ARG A 146 -8.28 -7.86 11.81
C ARG A 146 -7.99 -7.05 13.06
N LYS A 147 -7.27 -5.93 12.96
CA LYS A 147 -7.05 -5.00 14.07
C LYS A 147 -8.37 -4.47 14.63
N ARG A 148 -9.34 -4.16 13.75
CA ARG A 148 -10.68 -3.71 14.17
C ARG A 148 -11.45 -4.83 14.89
N ALA A 149 -11.40 -6.05 14.36
CA ALA A 149 -12.03 -7.21 15.00
C ALA A 149 -11.44 -7.50 16.39
N SER A 150 -10.11 -7.49 16.54
CA SER A 150 -9.46 -7.71 17.84
C SER A 150 -9.78 -6.62 18.86
N ASN A 151 -9.84 -5.36 18.41
CA ASN A 151 -10.20 -4.23 19.27
C ASN A 151 -11.68 -4.28 19.71
N ALA A 152 -12.56 -4.79 18.84
CA ALA A 152 -13.96 -5.02 19.20
C ALA A 152 -14.08 -6.15 20.22
N SER A 153 -13.28 -7.22 20.09
CA SER A 153 -13.24 -8.31 21.08
C SER A 153 -12.66 -7.88 22.44
N SER A 154 -11.69 -6.96 22.47
CA SER A 154 -11.09 -6.47 23.72
C SER A 154 -11.96 -5.45 24.47
N ARG A 155 -12.82 -4.71 23.76
CA ARG A 155 -13.87 -3.87 24.35
C ARG A 155 -15.06 -4.75 24.73
N GLY A 156 -14.99 -5.38 25.90
CA GLY A 156 -16.09 -6.18 26.45
C GLY A 156 -17.45 -5.47 26.40
N PRO A 157 -18.58 -6.21 26.46
CA PRO A 157 -19.91 -5.64 26.26
C PRO A 157 -20.13 -4.45 27.21
N LEU A 158 -20.56 -3.32 26.67
CA LEU A 158 -20.98 -2.13 27.43
C LEU A 158 -22.03 -2.59 28.44
N ARG A 159 -21.62 -2.70 29.71
CA ARG A 159 -22.48 -3.06 30.82
C ARG A 159 -23.49 -1.92 30.97
N THR A 160 -24.70 -2.12 30.45
CA THR A 160 -25.81 -1.19 30.67
C THR A 160 -26.17 -1.24 32.14
N VAL A 161 -25.68 -0.25 32.90
CA VAL A 161 -26.10 -0.03 34.28
C VAL A 161 -27.56 0.38 34.22
N ARG A 162 -28.45 -0.56 34.51
CA ARG A 162 -29.88 -0.32 34.70
C ARG A 162 -30.01 0.55 35.96
N ARG A 163 -30.22 1.86 35.79
CA ARG A 163 -30.57 2.75 36.90
C ARG A 163 -31.98 2.36 37.35
N GLY A 164 -32.09 1.95 38.61
CA GLY A 164 -33.36 1.73 39.30
C GLY A 164 -34.03 3.05 39.65
#